data_AF-A0A6P0IMK1-F1
#
_entry.id   AF-A0A6P0IMK1-F1
#
_cell.length_a   1.000
_cell.length_b   1.000
_cell.length_c   1.000
_cell.angle_alpha   90.00
_cell.angle_beta   90.00
_cell.angle_gamma   90.00
#
_symmetry.space_group_name_H-M   'P 1'
#
loop_
_entity.id
_entity.type
_entity.pdbx_description
1 polymer ?
#
loop_
_entity_poly.entity_id
_entity_poly.type
_entity_poly.pdbx_seq_one_letter_code
_entity_poly.pdbx_strand_id
1 'polypeptide(L)'
;MATLHGSWIPRETSGHLFIWGETWRTKAQISTTANEMSSHPFGMTEEELTSFLDSHRLSIGQFLDVSEKARSGSRKRAAQPNHHPWESQIVLLPTQPSSKGEPAYPVLSSKVFLDTADDSAEAGQWELQPWQVQGVSLEPMAAVRFLQALPLGSFEGSDAYLGGELRFWSQVMRWSLDLLNRGKFLPGLYRLPDGKVRACWQPLLDSTTDQVRLETYIKLMPLACCAYSQEVSSPQLTLKARTDLVKAQELLLGFLSSVVNTQVRNFVKGESVPVVDSPMVEWLRSLSSNLSSNSDNSETLALESTTLGRLAAALSTWNTPVQQNLVTPTSKRLRQNLFRTCFILKPPTSDQENWSLAYGLQAVDDPDLVVDAETIWNYSGERLEIKQRSIEQPQETFLKGLGLATRLYPPIEPSLHQSRPEFCELTIVDVYEFIRASAWR
;
A
#
# COMPACT_ATOMS: atom_id res chain seq x y z
N MET A 1 5.93 26.30 -17.95
CA MET A 1 6.40 25.91 -16.60
C MET A 1 6.72 24.44 -16.61
N ALA A 2 7.76 24.02 -15.88
CA ALA A 2 8.14 22.63 -15.76
C ALA A 2 7.28 21.93 -14.69
N THR A 3 6.96 20.65 -14.92
CA THR A 3 6.22 19.81 -13.96
C THR A 3 6.99 18.52 -13.74
N LEU A 4 7.13 18.11 -12.48
CA LEU A 4 7.77 16.88 -12.07
C LEU A 4 6.68 15.84 -11.79
N HIS A 5 6.77 14.71 -12.46
CA HIS A 5 5.84 13.60 -12.38
C HIS A 5 6.52 12.41 -11.70
N GLY A 6 5.72 11.56 -11.07
CA GLY A 6 6.24 10.29 -10.60
C GLY A 6 5.19 9.40 -9.98
N SER A 7 5.36 8.10 -10.18
CA SER A 7 4.46 7.08 -9.63
C SER A 7 5.22 5.85 -9.20
N TRP A 8 4.63 5.13 -8.26
CA TRP A 8 5.10 3.80 -7.90
C TRP A 8 4.87 2.85 -9.06
N ILE A 9 5.87 2.05 -9.41
CA ILE A 9 5.80 1.01 -10.43
C ILE A 9 5.97 -0.34 -9.70
N PRO A 10 4.94 -1.20 -9.69
CA PRO A 10 5.06 -2.50 -9.02
C PRO A 10 6.05 -3.40 -9.77
N ARG A 11 6.77 -4.27 -9.06
CA ARG A 11 7.51 -5.40 -9.66
C ARG A 11 7.21 -6.64 -8.83
N GLU A 12 7.51 -7.82 -9.36
CA GLU A 12 7.22 -9.10 -8.70
C GLU A 12 7.81 -9.22 -7.29
N THR A 13 9.01 -8.67 -7.06
CA THR A 13 9.74 -8.78 -5.79
C THR A 13 9.72 -7.49 -4.96
N SER A 14 9.94 -6.35 -5.58
CA SER A 14 9.90 -5.02 -4.97
C SER A 14 9.69 -3.97 -6.04
N GLY A 15 8.64 -3.16 -5.89
CA GLY A 15 8.44 -2.00 -6.75
C GLY A 15 9.48 -0.90 -6.54
N HIS A 16 9.42 0.12 -7.39
CA HIS A 16 10.27 1.30 -7.34
C HIS A 16 9.45 2.56 -7.64
N LEU A 17 9.95 3.73 -7.26
CA LEU A 17 9.35 5.01 -7.63
C LEU A 17 10.01 5.51 -8.92
N PHE A 18 9.24 5.65 -9.99
CA PHE A 18 9.72 6.25 -11.23
C PHE A 18 9.40 7.74 -11.25
N ILE A 19 10.39 8.58 -11.59
CA ILE A 19 10.28 10.04 -11.60
C ILE A 19 10.74 10.56 -12.97
N TRP A 20 9.96 11.45 -13.57
CA TRP A 20 10.31 12.11 -14.83
C TRP A 20 9.80 13.56 -14.83
N GLY A 21 10.30 14.37 -15.75
CA GLY A 21 9.93 15.78 -15.85
C GLY A 21 9.31 16.13 -17.19
N GLU A 22 8.39 17.07 -17.17
CA GLU A 22 7.75 17.65 -18.33
C GLU A 22 8.10 19.14 -18.43
N THR A 23 8.46 19.61 -19.61
CA THR A 23 8.75 21.02 -19.88
C THR A 23 8.14 21.47 -21.19
N TRP A 24 7.70 22.73 -21.25
CA TRP A 24 7.12 23.30 -22.45
C TRP A 24 8.17 23.45 -23.54
N ARG A 25 7.84 22.99 -24.76
CA ARG A 25 8.66 23.17 -25.97
C ARG A 25 7.79 23.67 -27.12
N THR A 26 8.37 24.40 -28.07
CA THR A 26 7.65 24.81 -29.30
C THR A 26 7.52 23.63 -30.26
N LYS A 27 6.37 23.51 -30.95
CA LYS A 27 6.10 22.43 -31.92
C LYS A 27 7.18 22.29 -33.01
N ALA A 28 7.82 23.39 -33.41
CA ALA A 28 8.90 23.41 -34.40
C ALA A 28 10.18 22.69 -33.95
N GLN A 29 10.38 22.48 -32.65
CA GLN A 29 11.54 21.78 -32.08
C GLN A 29 11.31 20.27 -31.93
N ILE A 30 10.13 19.77 -32.30
CA ILE A 30 9.74 18.38 -32.09
C ILE A 30 9.84 17.60 -33.41
N SER A 31 10.87 16.77 -33.56
CA SER A 31 10.95 15.78 -34.64
C SER A 31 10.14 14.53 -34.26
N THR A 32 8.88 14.44 -34.71
CA THR A 32 8.11 13.19 -34.61
C THR A 32 8.41 12.32 -35.83
N THR A 33 9.28 11.32 -35.69
CA THR A 33 9.37 10.25 -36.69
C THR A 33 8.18 9.32 -36.51
N ALA A 34 7.34 9.21 -37.54
CA ALA A 34 6.19 8.31 -37.56
C ALA A 34 6.67 6.85 -37.68
N ASN A 35 6.95 6.20 -36.55
CA ASN A 35 6.87 4.74 -36.41
C ASN A 35 6.80 4.33 -34.93
N GLU A 36 6.36 3.09 -34.73
CA GLU A 36 5.97 2.37 -33.50
C GLU A 36 6.56 2.93 -32.18
N MET A 37 5.65 3.46 -31.32
CA MET A 37 5.87 4.10 -30.02
C MET A 37 6.67 5.41 -30.05
N SER A 38 5.95 6.54 -30.02
CA SER A 38 6.56 7.88 -29.99
C SER A 38 7.09 8.26 -28.60
N SER A 39 8.30 8.82 -28.57
CA SER A 39 8.85 9.46 -27.37
C SER A 39 8.05 10.70 -27.00
N HIS A 40 7.83 10.93 -25.71
CA HIS A 40 7.08 12.07 -25.20
C HIS A 40 7.85 13.37 -25.50
N PRO A 41 7.33 14.24 -26.37
CA PRO A 41 8.09 15.36 -26.90
C PRO A 41 8.33 16.49 -25.88
N PHE A 42 7.55 16.52 -24.80
CA PHE A 42 7.71 17.47 -23.69
C PHE A 42 8.53 16.89 -22.53
N GLY A 43 8.99 15.63 -22.64
CA GLY A 43 9.84 15.01 -21.64
C GLY A 43 11.16 15.76 -21.48
N MET A 44 11.61 15.91 -20.23
CA MET A 44 12.95 16.37 -19.92
C MET A 44 13.98 15.29 -20.28
N THR A 45 15.13 15.73 -20.77
CA THR A 45 16.34 14.92 -20.89
C THR A 45 16.96 14.66 -19.50
N GLU A 46 17.94 13.76 -19.43
CA GLU A 46 18.65 13.46 -18.17
C GLU A 46 19.32 14.71 -17.57
N GLU A 47 19.97 15.53 -18.39
CA GLU A 47 20.63 16.76 -17.96
C GLU A 47 19.62 17.79 -17.45
N GLU A 48 18.51 17.99 -18.17
CA GLU A 48 17.43 18.91 -17.79
C GLU A 48 16.77 18.47 -16.48
N LEU A 49 16.44 17.19 -16.33
CA LEU A 49 15.81 16.67 -15.11
C LEU A 49 16.76 16.77 -13.91
N THR A 50 18.04 16.45 -14.09
CA THR A 50 19.04 16.55 -13.03
C THR A 50 19.21 17.99 -12.57
N SER A 51 19.40 18.93 -13.51
CA SER A 51 19.49 20.37 -13.19
C SER A 51 18.20 20.89 -12.54
N PHE A 52 17.05 20.41 -12.99
CA PHE A 52 15.75 20.79 -12.43
C PHE A 52 15.60 20.33 -10.99
N LEU A 53 15.92 19.06 -10.69
CA LEU A 53 15.89 18.51 -9.33
C LEU A 53 16.90 19.21 -8.42
N ASP A 54 18.11 19.49 -8.90
CA ASP A 54 19.14 20.21 -8.13
C ASP A 54 18.68 21.62 -7.74
N SER A 55 18.02 22.34 -8.65
CA SER A 55 17.48 23.68 -8.38
C SER A 55 16.40 23.70 -7.27
N HIS A 56 15.73 22.56 -7.05
CA HIS A 56 14.73 22.38 -6.00
C HIS A 56 15.28 21.62 -4.77
N ARG A 57 16.61 21.44 -4.65
CA ARG A 57 17.27 20.68 -3.57
C ARG A 57 16.87 19.20 -3.50
N LEU A 58 16.48 18.62 -4.63
CA LEU A 58 16.06 17.22 -4.78
C LEU A 58 17.09 16.39 -5.56
N SER A 59 18.39 16.70 -5.45
CA SER A 59 19.46 15.99 -6.14
C SER A 59 19.41 14.47 -5.91
N ILE A 60 19.37 13.67 -6.97
CA ILE A 60 19.17 12.21 -6.89
C ILE A 60 20.27 11.53 -6.06
N GLY A 61 21.53 11.97 -6.21
CA GLY A 61 22.67 11.40 -5.52
C GLY A 61 22.54 11.41 -4.00
N GLN A 62 21.86 12.41 -3.43
CA GLN A 62 21.65 12.51 -1.98
C GLN A 62 20.78 11.38 -1.43
N PHE A 63 19.94 10.77 -2.26
CA PHE A 63 19.03 9.69 -1.88
C PHE A 63 19.65 8.30 -2.06
N LEU A 64 20.58 8.15 -3.01
CA LEU A 64 21.28 6.91 -3.32
C LEU A 64 22.45 6.61 -2.35
N ASP A 65 23.23 7.63 -1.96
CA ASP A 65 24.58 7.46 -1.37
C ASP A 65 24.66 7.14 0.15
N VAL A 66 23.55 6.97 0.86
CA VAL A 66 23.61 6.78 2.33
C VAL A 66 24.07 5.36 2.72
N SER A 67 24.20 4.43 1.76
CA SER A 67 24.66 3.06 2.08
C SER A 67 26.17 2.98 2.41
N GLU A 68 27.00 3.93 1.95
CA GLU A 68 28.47 3.79 2.04
C GLU A 68 29.17 4.73 3.03
N LYS A 69 28.56 5.84 3.45
CA LYS A 69 29.26 6.83 4.30
C LYS A 69 29.53 6.39 5.75
N ALA A 70 29.03 5.24 6.19
CA ALA A 70 29.25 4.73 7.55
C ALA A 70 30.55 3.92 7.72
N ARG A 71 31.30 3.61 6.64
CA ARG A 71 32.54 2.84 6.73
C ARG A 71 33.59 3.31 5.72
N SER A 72 34.37 4.33 6.06
CA SER A 72 35.82 4.39 5.75
C SER A 72 36.37 5.81 5.97
N GLY A 73 37.12 5.96 7.06
CA GLY A 73 38.25 6.89 7.08
C GLY A 73 39.44 6.22 6.43
N SER A 74 39.50 6.13 5.10
CA SER A 74 40.72 5.79 4.36
C SER A 74 40.56 5.98 2.85
N ARG A 75 41.46 6.81 2.30
CA ARG A 75 41.88 6.99 0.89
C ARG A 75 40.81 7.11 -0.21
N LYS A 76 40.76 8.32 -0.78
CA LYS A 76 40.26 8.65 -2.12
C LYS A 76 40.75 7.62 -3.15
N ARG A 77 39.88 6.67 -3.51
CA ARG A 77 39.94 5.92 -4.76
C ARG A 77 38.77 6.42 -5.59
N ALA A 78 39.04 6.82 -6.83
CA ALA A 78 38.02 7.31 -7.75
C ALA A 78 36.86 6.30 -7.82
N ALA A 79 35.68 6.70 -7.35
CA ALA A 79 34.47 5.92 -7.49
C ALA A 79 34.22 5.74 -8.99
N GLN A 80 34.08 4.48 -9.42
CA GLN A 80 33.49 4.18 -10.72
C GLN A 80 32.07 4.77 -10.73
N PRO A 81 31.59 5.34 -11.85
CA PRO A 81 30.27 5.94 -11.89
C PRO A 81 29.23 4.84 -11.62
N ASN A 82 28.56 4.93 -10.47
CA ASN A 82 27.43 4.07 -10.13
C ASN A 82 26.45 4.08 -11.29
N HIS A 83 25.98 2.90 -11.71
CA HIS A 83 24.97 2.75 -12.76
C HIS A 83 23.86 3.78 -12.56
N HIS A 84 23.75 4.73 -13.49
CA HIS A 84 22.69 5.72 -13.48
C HIS A 84 21.34 4.96 -13.51
N PRO A 85 20.44 5.15 -12.54
CA PRO A 85 19.16 4.44 -12.48
C PRO A 85 18.16 5.05 -13.47
N TRP A 86 18.61 5.29 -14.69
CA TRP A 86 17.82 5.87 -15.77
C TRP A 86 17.12 4.75 -16.52
N GLU A 87 15.79 4.86 -16.64
CA GLU A 87 14.99 3.87 -17.35
C GLU A 87 13.90 4.55 -18.18
N SER A 88 13.38 3.77 -19.13
CA SER A 88 12.25 4.19 -19.94
C SER A 88 10.97 3.54 -19.47
N GLN A 89 9.89 4.31 -19.42
CA GLN A 89 8.56 3.83 -19.09
C GLN A 89 7.54 4.25 -20.15
N ILE A 90 6.49 3.46 -20.32
CA ILE A 90 5.35 3.79 -21.18
C ILE A 90 4.23 4.34 -20.29
N VAL A 91 3.78 5.55 -20.60
CA VAL A 91 2.71 6.25 -19.88
C VAL A 91 1.58 6.57 -20.84
N LEU A 92 0.34 6.27 -20.44
CA LEU A 92 -0.85 6.67 -21.16
C LEU A 92 -1.17 8.13 -20.84
N LEU A 93 -1.03 9.02 -21.83
CA LEU A 93 -1.25 10.44 -21.65
C LEU A 93 -2.41 10.95 -22.51
N PRO A 94 -3.21 11.92 -22.03
CA PRO A 94 -4.19 12.62 -22.85
C PRO A 94 -3.48 13.23 -24.06
N THR A 95 -3.98 12.94 -25.25
CA THR A 95 -3.36 13.30 -26.51
C THR A 95 -4.40 13.96 -27.40
N GLN A 96 -4.04 15.10 -27.98
CA GLN A 96 -4.89 15.77 -28.96
C GLN A 96 -4.91 14.95 -30.26
N PRO A 97 -6.10 14.66 -30.81
CA PRO A 97 -6.22 13.85 -32.01
C PRO A 97 -5.55 14.56 -33.19
N SER A 98 -4.91 13.76 -34.06
CA SER A 98 -4.29 14.27 -35.29
C SER A 98 -5.39 14.80 -36.23
N SER A 99 -5.33 16.09 -36.58
CA SER A 99 -6.17 16.66 -37.64
C SER A 99 -5.34 16.85 -38.91
N LYS A 100 -5.86 16.35 -40.05
CA LYS A 100 -5.36 16.54 -41.44
C LYS A 100 -3.86 16.90 -41.55
N GLY A 101 -2.98 15.92 -41.38
CA GLY A 101 -1.55 16.03 -41.72
C GLY A 101 -0.63 16.51 -40.60
N GLU A 102 -1.16 16.89 -39.43
CA GLU A 102 -0.34 17.18 -38.24
C GLU A 102 -0.17 15.93 -37.35
N PRO A 103 1.03 15.67 -36.80
CA PRO A 103 1.22 14.57 -35.85
C PRO A 103 0.42 14.81 -34.55
N ALA A 104 0.00 13.74 -33.89
CA ALA A 104 -0.67 13.81 -32.60
C ALA A 104 0.32 14.28 -31.51
N TYR A 105 -0.15 15.11 -30.58
CA TYR A 105 0.67 15.65 -29.48
C TYR A 105 0.01 15.39 -28.12
N PRO A 106 0.79 15.00 -27.10
CA PRO A 106 0.26 14.88 -25.75
C PRO A 106 -0.11 16.26 -25.21
N VAL A 107 -1.14 16.32 -24.37
CA VAL A 107 -1.54 17.54 -23.68
C VAL A 107 -0.59 17.77 -22.52
N LEU A 108 0.00 18.97 -22.45
CA LEU A 108 0.86 19.35 -21.33
C LEU A 108 0.07 19.33 -20.03
N SER A 109 0.63 18.74 -18.97
CA SER A 109 -0.07 18.60 -17.69
C SER A 109 -0.49 19.94 -17.09
N SER A 110 0.32 20.98 -17.28
CA SER A 110 -0.01 22.36 -16.86
C SER A 110 -1.23 22.96 -17.57
N LYS A 111 -1.58 22.49 -18.77
CA LYS A 111 -2.79 22.94 -19.49
C LYS A 111 -4.04 22.24 -19.02
N VAL A 112 -3.94 20.98 -18.59
CA VAL A 112 -5.07 20.20 -18.07
C VAL A 112 -5.74 20.90 -16.88
N PHE A 113 -4.96 21.53 -16.00
CA PHE A 113 -5.48 22.28 -14.84
C PHE A 113 -6.17 23.60 -15.21
N LEU A 114 -5.82 24.21 -16.34
CA LEU A 114 -6.40 25.49 -16.79
C LEU A 114 -7.76 25.25 -17.47
N ASP A 115 -7.88 24.20 -18.28
CA ASP A 115 -9.13 23.88 -19.00
C ASP A 115 -10.22 23.27 -18.08
N THR A 116 -9.89 22.84 -16.85
CA THR A 116 -10.91 22.42 -15.87
C THR A 116 -11.61 23.58 -15.15
N ALA A 117 -11.06 24.80 -15.25
CA ALA A 117 -11.63 25.99 -14.60
C ALA A 117 -12.57 26.77 -15.52
N ASP A 118 -12.40 26.65 -16.84
CA ASP A 118 -13.28 27.22 -17.86
C ASP A 118 -14.01 26.07 -18.58
N ASP A 119 -15.35 26.04 -18.48
CA ASP A 119 -16.27 25.18 -19.26
C ASP A 119 -16.17 25.50 -20.78
N SER A 120 -14.99 25.32 -21.37
CA SER A 120 -14.77 25.47 -22.80
C SER A 120 -15.05 24.15 -23.50
N ALA A 121 -15.87 24.23 -24.55
CA ALA A 121 -16.44 23.11 -25.29
C ALA A 121 -15.43 22.20 -26.03
N GLU A 122 -14.13 22.29 -25.75
CA GLU A 122 -13.04 21.50 -26.35
C GLU A 122 -12.60 20.30 -25.49
N ALA A 123 -13.06 20.18 -24.25
CA ALA A 123 -12.72 19.09 -23.31
C ALA A 123 -13.15 17.67 -23.77
N GLY A 124 -13.86 17.55 -24.90
CA GLY A 124 -14.48 16.31 -25.38
C GLY A 124 -13.69 15.49 -26.41
N GLN A 125 -12.45 15.85 -26.77
CA GLN A 125 -11.74 15.19 -27.90
C GLN A 125 -10.41 14.52 -27.55
N TRP A 126 -9.94 14.52 -26.30
CA TRP A 126 -8.66 13.90 -25.97
C TRP A 126 -8.77 12.37 -25.85
N GLU A 127 -7.81 11.67 -26.45
CA GLU A 127 -7.67 10.22 -26.33
C GLU A 127 -6.43 9.88 -25.51
N LEU A 128 -6.48 8.78 -24.73
CA LEU A 128 -5.29 8.27 -24.06
C LEU A 128 -4.44 7.49 -25.06
N GLN A 129 -3.22 7.94 -25.30
CA GLN A 129 -2.25 7.28 -26.18
C GLN A 129 -0.97 6.93 -25.40
N PRO A 130 -0.30 5.82 -25.74
CA PRO A 130 0.96 5.44 -25.10
C PRO A 130 2.11 6.33 -25.57
N TRP A 131 2.82 6.93 -24.61
CA TRP A 131 4.02 7.72 -24.85
C TRP A 131 5.19 7.15 -24.05
N GLN A 132 6.35 7.08 -24.68
CA GLN A 132 7.57 6.68 -24.01
C GLN A 132 8.20 7.89 -23.28
N VAL A 133 8.36 7.80 -21.97
CA VAL A 133 9.06 8.80 -21.15
C VAL A 133 10.38 8.24 -20.63
N GLN A 134 11.30 9.14 -20.35
CA GLN A 134 12.61 8.85 -19.79
C GLN A 134 12.71 9.46 -18.40
N GLY A 135 13.26 8.73 -17.45
CA GLY A 135 13.31 9.17 -16.07
C GLY A 135 14.14 8.28 -15.17
N VAL A 136 14.01 8.53 -13.87
CA VAL A 136 14.84 7.95 -12.82
C VAL A 136 14.03 6.97 -12.00
N SER A 137 14.62 5.80 -11.77
CA SER A 137 14.09 4.74 -10.93
C SER A 137 14.69 4.79 -9.54
N LEU A 138 13.86 4.97 -8.51
CA LEU A 138 14.30 4.97 -7.12
C LEU A 138 13.82 3.70 -6.42
N GLU A 139 14.78 2.88 -5.99
CA GLU A 139 14.56 1.76 -5.07
C GLU A 139 13.82 2.22 -3.80
N PRO A 140 13.08 1.32 -3.10
CA PRO A 140 12.14 1.72 -2.05
C PRO A 140 12.73 2.64 -0.97
N MET A 141 13.96 2.40 -0.52
CA MET A 141 14.60 3.27 0.48
C MET A 141 14.96 4.65 -0.08
N ALA A 142 15.43 4.73 -1.32
CA ALA A 142 15.69 6.01 -1.99
C ALA A 142 14.39 6.76 -2.25
N ALA A 143 13.33 6.05 -2.65
CA ALA A 143 11.98 6.59 -2.82
C ALA A 143 11.42 7.17 -1.52
N VAL A 144 11.60 6.48 -0.38
CA VAL A 144 11.21 6.99 0.95
C VAL A 144 11.87 8.33 1.22
N ARG A 145 13.20 8.42 1.07
CA ARG A 145 13.94 9.66 1.32
C ARG A 145 13.53 10.78 0.39
N PHE A 146 13.32 10.48 -0.89
CA PHE A 146 12.84 11.43 -1.89
C PHE A 146 11.46 11.98 -1.51
N LEU A 147 10.49 11.11 -1.24
CA LEU A 147 9.12 11.48 -0.90
C LEU A 147 9.02 12.26 0.43
N GLN A 148 9.94 11.99 1.38
CA GLN A 148 10.08 12.75 2.63
C GLN A 148 10.64 14.16 2.41
N ALA A 149 11.51 14.34 1.41
CA ALA A 149 12.10 15.63 1.08
C ALA A 149 11.13 16.56 0.31
N LEU A 150 10.02 16.02 -0.21
CA LEU A 150 9.02 16.83 -0.91
C LEU A 150 8.31 17.81 0.04
N PRO A 151 8.04 19.05 -0.42
CA PRO A 151 7.36 20.07 0.38
C PRO A 151 5.95 19.67 0.79
N LEU A 152 5.53 20.24 1.92
CA LEU A 152 4.29 19.94 2.65
C LEU A 152 3.20 21.00 2.49
N GLY A 153 3.55 22.18 1.98
CA GLY A 153 2.72 23.38 2.03
C GLY A 153 1.52 23.34 1.10
N SER A 154 0.64 24.36 1.24
CA SER A 154 -0.41 24.63 0.26
C SER A 154 0.23 24.77 -1.11
N PHE A 155 -0.15 23.90 -2.04
CA PHE A 155 0.45 23.78 -3.38
C PHE A 155 0.14 24.96 -4.32
N GLU A 156 -0.04 26.16 -3.76
CA GLU A 156 -0.19 27.43 -4.46
C GLU A 156 1.15 28.18 -4.41
N GLY A 157 1.65 28.64 -5.56
CA GLY A 157 2.91 29.38 -5.64
C GLY A 157 4.13 28.51 -5.97
N SER A 158 5.14 28.45 -5.07
CA SER A 158 6.48 27.89 -5.36
C SER A 158 6.51 26.38 -5.64
N ASP A 159 5.52 25.64 -5.16
CA ASP A 159 5.46 24.17 -5.26
C ASP A 159 4.52 23.68 -6.38
N ALA A 160 4.14 24.60 -7.28
CA ALA A 160 3.32 24.31 -8.46
C ALA A 160 3.99 23.31 -9.41
N TYR A 161 5.30 23.11 -9.28
CA TYR A 161 6.06 22.19 -10.13
C TYR A 161 5.80 20.71 -9.84
N LEU A 162 5.19 20.33 -8.73
CA LEU A 162 4.91 18.92 -8.43
C LEU A 162 3.61 18.44 -9.07
N GLY A 163 3.64 17.29 -9.74
CA GLY A 163 2.46 16.58 -10.20
C GLY A 163 1.58 16.08 -9.04
N GLY A 164 0.29 15.87 -9.30
CA GLY A 164 -0.67 15.40 -8.30
C GLY A 164 -0.32 14.01 -7.74
N GLU A 165 0.35 13.19 -8.53
CA GLU A 165 0.81 11.84 -8.24
C GLU A 165 1.89 11.86 -7.16
N LEU A 166 2.90 12.72 -7.30
CA LEU A 166 3.95 12.88 -6.30
C LEU A 166 3.41 13.42 -4.98
N ARG A 167 2.45 14.35 -5.04
CA ARG A 167 1.75 14.86 -3.84
C ARG A 167 1.00 13.72 -3.14
N PHE A 168 0.27 12.92 -3.90
CA PHE A 168 -0.44 11.74 -3.39
C PHE A 168 0.53 10.74 -2.74
N TRP A 169 1.59 10.32 -3.42
CA TRP A 169 2.58 9.38 -2.88
C TRP A 169 3.32 9.92 -1.67
N SER A 170 3.57 11.22 -1.60
CA SER A 170 4.14 11.88 -0.42
C SER A 170 3.20 11.77 0.79
N GLN A 171 1.87 11.86 0.61
CA GLN A 171 0.90 11.63 1.68
C GLN A 171 0.82 10.16 2.09
N VAL A 172 0.81 9.22 1.13
CA VAL A 172 0.81 7.78 1.43
C VAL A 172 2.09 7.36 2.17
N MET A 173 3.25 7.93 1.80
CA MET A 173 4.50 7.71 2.51
C MET A 173 4.38 8.15 3.98
N ARG A 174 3.74 9.29 4.27
CA ARG A 174 3.51 9.73 5.66
C ARG A 174 2.58 8.80 6.42
N TRP A 175 1.56 8.25 5.76
CA TRP A 175 0.75 7.20 6.38
C TRP A 175 1.59 5.97 6.72
N SER A 176 2.57 5.60 5.88
CA SER A 176 3.50 4.51 6.23
C SER A 176 4.29 4.81 7.51
N LEU A 177 4.70 6.05 7.75
CA LEU A 177 5.39 6.46 8.98
C LEU A 177 4.47 6.36 10.20
N ASP A 178 3.20 6.74 10.06
CA ASP A 178 2.19 6.58 11.10
C ASP A 178 1.93 5.10 11.44
N LEU A 179 1.90 4.21 10.46
CA LEU A 179 1.82 2.76 10.69
C LEU A 179 3.05 2.26 11.45
N LEU A 180 4.26 2.71 11.08
CA LEU A 180 5.50 2.33 11.76
C LEU A 180 5.52 2.81 13.21
N ASN A 181 5.13 4.05 13.47
CA ASN A 181 5.09 4.63 14.82
C ASN A 181 4.08 3.90 15.74
N ARG A 182 2.96 3.42 15.17
CA ARG A 182 1.95 2.62 15.88
C ARG A 182 2.30 1.13 15.97
N GLY A 183 3.45 0.70 15.45
CA GLY A 183 3.85 -0.72 15.43
C GLY A 183 2.92 -1.61 14.59
N LYS A 184 2.25 -1.06 13.57
CA LYS A 184 1.24 -1.73 12.74
C LYS A 184 1.86 -2.54 11.60
N PHE A 185 2.71 -3.50 11.96
CA PHE A 185 3.33 -4.43 11.03
C PHE A 185 3.69 -5.73 11.74
N LEU A 186 3.69 -6.84 11.00
CA LEU A 186 4.08 -8.15 11.52
C LEU A 186 5.15 -8.79 10.64
N PRO A 187 6.07 -9.58 11.22
CA PRO A 187 6.98 -10.38 10.45
C PRO A 187 6.23 -11.57 9.84
N GLY A 188 6.57 -11.91 8.62
CA GLY A 188 5.91 -12.99 7.89
C GLY A 188 6.82 -13.69 6.89
N LEU A 189 6.23 -14.67 6.23
CA LEU A 189 6.79 -15.35 5.08
C LEU A 189 5.94 -15.01 3.86
N TYR A 190 6.63 -14.81 2.74
CA TYR A 190 6.00 -14.55 1.47
C TYR A 190 6.57 -15.52 0.43
N ARG A 191 5.68 -16.16 -0.33
CA ARG A 191 6.07 -17.07 -1.40
C ARG A 191 5.97 -16.34 -2.73
N LEU A 192 7.09 -16.26 -3.43
CA LEU A 192 7.22 -15.69 -4.76
C LEU A 192 6.54 -16.59 -5.82
N PRO A 193 6.21 -16.04 -7.01
CA PRO A 193 5.63 -16.83 -8.10
C PRO A 193 6.48 -18.02 -8.55
N ASP A 194 7.80 -17.92 -8.43
CA ASP A 194 8.77 -18.99 -8.72
C ASP A 194 8.82 -20.09 -7.65
N GLY A 195 8.01 -19.98 -6.60
CA GLY A 195 7.91 -20.93 -5.49
C GLY A 195 8.90 -20.68 -4.35
N LYS A 196 9.85 -19.75 -4.51
CA LYS A 196 10.81 -19.37 -3.46
C LYS A 196 10.11 -18.67 -2.31
N VAL A 197 10.62 -18.83 -1.09
CA VAL A 197 10.06 -18.18 0.10
C VAL A 197 11.05 -17.17 0.67
N ARG A 198 10.53 -15.99 1.00
CA ARG A 198 11.28 -14.87 1.55
C ARG A 198 10.64 -14.38 2.84
N ALA A 199 11.46 -13.90 3.76
CA ALA A 199 10.97 -13.21 4.94
C ALA A 199 10.58 -11.76 4.56
N CYS A 200 9.51 -11.23 5.14
CA CYS A 200 9.12 -9.84 4.92
C CYS A 200 8.38 -9.27 6.13
N TRP A 201 8.47 -7.96 6.30
CA TRP A 201 7.58 -7.24 7.21
C TRP A 201 6.33 -6.82 6.44
N GLN A 202 5.17 -7.14 7.01
CA GLN A 202 3.86 -6.99 6.39
C GLN A 202 3.08 -5.90 7.14
N PRO A 203 2.66 -4.82 6.47
CA PRO A 203 1.76 -3.83 7.08
C PRO A 203 0.48 -4.49 7.60
N LEU A 204 -0.03 -4.02 8.74
CA LEU A 204 -1.27 -4.47 9.34
C LEU A 204 -2.31 -3.35 9.33
N LEU A 205 -3.38 -3.52 8.56
CA LEU A 205 -4.48 -2.54 8.46
C LEU A 205 -5.75 -3.08 9.16
N ASP A 206 -5.65 -3.33 10.46
CA ASP A 206 -6.73 -3.93 11.27
C ASP A 206 -7.68 -2.91 11.92
N SER A 207 -7.27 -1.65 12.00
CA SER A 207 -8.06 -0.60 12.64
C SER A 207 -9.09 0.01 11.69
N THR A 208 -10.20 0.49 12.27
CA THR A 208 -11.26 1.21 11.54
C THR A 208 -10.72 2.45 10.84
N THR A 209 -9.83 3.19 11.51
CA THR A 209 -9.17 4.37 10.96
C THR A 209 -8.32 4.03 9.74
N ASP A 210 -7.56 2.93 9.77
CA ASP A 210 -6.71 2.51 8.65
C ASP A 210 -7.53 2.04 7.45
N GLN A 211 -8.65 1.36 7.69
CA GLN A 211 -9.58 0.93 6.63
C GLN A 211 -10.26 2.12 5.94
N VAL A 212 -10.77 3.10 6.71
CA VAL A 212 -11.36 4.33 6.16
C VAL A 212 -10.32 5.15 5.39
N ARG A 213 -9.08 5.21 5.92
CA ARG A 213 -7.99 5.92 5.25
C ARG A 213 -7.58 5.24 3.94
N LEU A 214 -7.51 3.91 3.92
CA LEU A 214 -7.27 3.12 2.70
C LEU A 214 -8.31 3.45 1.63
N GLU A 215 -9.60 3.45 1.98
CA GLU A 215 -10.67 3.84 1.06
C GLU A 215 -10.52 5.26 0.53
N THR A 216 -10.21 6.19 1.43
CA THR A 216 -10.05 7.60 1.07
C THR A 216 -8.92 7.77 0.06
N TYR A 217 -7.78 7.11 0.26
CA TYR A 217 -6.68 7.13 -0.71
C TYR A 217 -7.04 6.46 -2.04
N ILE A 218 -7.77 5.33 -2.03
CA ILE A 218 -8.21 4.69 -3.28
C ILE A 218 -9.13 5.63 -4.07
N LYS A 219 -10.09 6.29 -3.41
CA LYS A 219 -11.03 7.22 -4.04
C LYS A 219 -10.36 8.49 -4.57
N LEU A 220 -9.33 8.98 -3.86
CA LEU A 220 -8.60 10.21 -4.21
C LEU A 220 -7.36 9.96 -5.06
N MET A 221 -7.03 8.71 -5.41
CA MET A 221 -5.84 8.40 -6.20
C MET A 221 -5.91 9.09 -7.57
N PRO A 222 -4.93 9.95 -7.91
CA PRO A 222 -4.87 10.54 -9.25
C PRO A 222 -4.81 9.47 -10.33
N LEU A 223 -5.59 9.63 -11.40
CA LEU A 223 -5.64 8.66 -12.51
C LEU A 223 -4.26 8.40 -13.14
N ALA A 224 -3.41 9.43 -13.14
CA ALA A 224 -2.05 9.36 -13.65
C ALA A 224 -1.15 8.40 -12.85
N CYS A 225 -1.44 8.10 -11.57
CA CYS A 225 -0.74 7.04 -10.84
C CYS A 225 -0.92 5.67 -11.52
N CYS A 226 -2.08 5.45 -12.15
CA CYS A 226 -2.46 4.20 -12.81
C CYS A 226 -2.14 4.16 -14.31
N ALA A 227 -1.57 5.24 -14.87
CA ALA A 227 -1.33 5.43 -16.30
C ALA A 227 -0.14 4.63 -16.86
N TYR A 228 0.66 4.03 -15.98
CA TYR A 228 1.82 3.22 -16.35
C TYR A 228 1.36 1.82 -16.77
N SER A 229 1.80 1.38 -17.95
CA SER A 229 1.52 0.04 -18.49
C SER A 229 2.73 -0.87 -18.32
N GLN A 230 2.50 -2.12 -17.87
CA GLN A 230 3.54 -3.14 -17.76
C GLN A 230 3.55 -4.13 -18.92
N GLU A 231 2.44 -4.24 -19.66
CA GLU A 231 2.30 -5.15 -20.79
C GLU A 231 2.29 -4.34 -22.09
N VAL A 232 3.34 -4.54 -22.91
CA VAL A 232 3.48 -3.95 -24.26
C VAL A 232 2.80 -4.85 -25.32
N SER A 233 2.16 -5.93 -24.90
CA SER A 233 1.64 -6.98 -25.78
C SER A 233 0.20 -6.72 -26.25
N SER A 234 -0.12 -5.54 -26.81
CA SER A 234 -1.14 -5.37 -27.87
C SER A 234 -1.48 -3.88 -28.13
N PRO A 235 -1.54 -3.45 -29.41
CA PRO A 235 -1.84 -2.06 -29.79
C PRO A 235 -3.35 -1.71 -29.78
N GLN A 236 -4.18 -2.44 -29.05
CA GLN A 236 -5.63 -2.19 -28.96
C GLN A 236 -6.08 -1.96 -27.51
N LEU A 237 -5.41 -1.02 -26.81
CA LEU A 237 -5.89 -0.46 -25.55
C LEU A 237 -7.08 0.47 -25.82
N THR A 238 -8.22 -0.12 -26.18
CA THR A 238 -9.50 0.57 -26.21
C THR A 238 -9.91 0.89 -24.77
N LEU A 239 -9.71 2.14 -24.35
CA LEU A 239 -10.57 3.00 -23.51
C LEU A 239 -11.52 2.34 -22.48
N LYS A 240 -11.11 1.23 -21.86
CA LYS A 240 -11.67 0.67 -20.63
C LYS A 240 -10.78 0.97 -19.42
N ALA A 241 -9.86 1.92 -19.55
CA ALA A 241 -9.15 2.55 -18.45
C ALA A 241 -10.08 3.51 -17.66
N ARG A 242 -11.34 3.12 -17.40
CA ARG A 242 -11.96 3.52 -16.14
C ARG A 242 -11.07 2.87 -15.09
N THR A 243 -10.50 3.69 -14.21
CA THR A 243 -9.70 3.26 -13.07
C THR A 243 -10.34 2.03 -12.46
N ASP A 244 -9.74 0.86 -12.71
CA ASP A 244 -10.13 -0.31 -11.98
C ASP A 244 -9.75 -0.01 -10.53
N LEU A 245 -10.75 0.16 -9.66
CA LEU A 245 -10.52 0.39 -8.23
C LEU A 245 -9.63 -0.72 -7.64
N VAL A 246 -9.64 -1.90 -8.26
CA VAL A 246 -8.71 -3.00 -7.94
C VAL A 246 -7.27 -2.62 -8.26
N LYS A 247 -6.98 -2.02 -9.43
CA LYS A 247 -5.62 -1.57 -9.80
C LYS A 247 -5.11 -0.47 -8.86
N ALA A 248 -5.98 0.47 -8.49
CA ALA A 248 -5.64 1.53 -7.54
C ALA A 248 -5.32 0.95 -6.14
N GLN A 249 -6.13 0.03 -5.65
CA GLN A 249 -5.90 -0.63 -4.37
C GLN A 249 -4.62 -1.49 -4.41
N GLU A 250 -4.41 -2.30 -5.45
CA GLU A 250 -3.20 -3.10 -5.63
C GLU A 250 -1.94 -2.24 -5.61
N LEU A 251 -1.95 -1.11 -6.32
CA LEU A 251 -0.82 -0.19 -6.36
C LEU A 251 -0.49 0.41 -4.99
N LEU A 252 -1.52 0.85 -4.26
CA LEU A 252 -1.39 1.41 -2.92
C LEU A 252 -0.85 0.38 -1.92
N LEU A 253 -1.39 -0.85 -1.95
CA LEU A 253 -0.96 -1.95 -1.08
C LEU A 253 0.47 -2.40 -1.40
N GLY A 254 0.82 -2.48 -2.69
CA GLY A 254 2.18 -2.79 -3.14
C GLY A 254 3.20 -1.76 -2.65
N PHE A 255 2.87 -0.46 -2.74
CA PHE A 255 3.70 0.62 -2.19
C PHE A 255 3.89 0.47 -0.68
N LEU A 256 2.81 0.33 0.10
CA LEU A 256 2.88 0.19 1.56
C LEU A 256 3.69 -1.03 1.97
N SER A 257 3.47 -2.17 1.32
CA SER A 257 4.21 -3.41 1.55
C SER A 257 5.71 -3.20 1.38
N SER A 258 6.13 -2.60 0.26
CA SER A 258 7.56 -2.39 -0.04
C SER A 258 8.21 -1.36 0.89
N VAL A 259 7.53 -0.24 1.14
CA VAL A 259 8.05 0.86 1.96
C VAL A 259 8.16 0.48 3.43
N VAL A 260 7.14 -0.17 4.00
CA VAL A 260 7.20 -0.67 5.38
C VAL A 260 8.28 -1.73 5.52
N ASN A 261 8.31 -2.72 4.61
CA ASN A 261 9.33 -3.77 4.63
C ASN A 261 10.75 -3.20 4.62
N THR A 262 11.00 -2.23 3.74
CA THR A 262 12.33 -1.64 3.58
C THR A 262 12.71 -0.72 4.74
N GLN A 263 11.77 0.05 5.30
CA GLN A 263 12.03 0.90 6.46
C GLN A 263 12.31 0.08 7.73
N VAL A 264 11.49 -0.94 8.02
CA VAL A 264 11.71 -1.80 9.19
C VAL A 264 13.06 -2.52 9.09
N ARG A 265 13.40 -3.09 7.92
CA ARG A 265 14.72 -3.69 7.66
C ARG A 265 15.88 -2.73 7.93
N ASN A 266 15.73 -1.48 7.49
CA ASN A 266 16.74 -0.46 7.73
C ASN A 266 16.85 -0.07 9.22
N PHE A 267 15.75 -0.08 9.98
CA PHE A 267 15.77 0.18 11.43
C PHE A 267 16.44 -0.94 12.22
N VAL A 268 16.19 -2.20 11.88
CA VAL A 268 16.80 -3.36 12.56
C VAL A 268 18.18 -3.73 12.00
N LYS A 269 18.72 -2.90 11.10
CA LYS A 269 20.00 -3.14 10.46
C LYS A 269 21.12 -3.10 11.51
N GLY A 270 21.81 -4.22 11.68
CA GLY A 270 22.92 -4.34 12.62
C GLY A 270 22.51 -4.80 14.02
N GLU A 271 21.23 -5.06 14.25
CA GLU A 271 20.77 -5.75 15.45
C GLU A 271 21.26 -7.21 15.45
N SER A 272 21.71 -7.68 16.61
CA SER A 272 22.14 -9.07 16.78
C SER A 272 20.95 -9.99 16.96
N VAL A 273 20.84 -11.02 16.12
CA VAL A 273 19.86 -12.09 16.29
C VAL A 273 20.35 -13.04 17.41
N PRO A 274 19.46 -13.55 18.28
CA PRO A 274 19.83 -14.54 19.30
C PRO A 274 20.56 -15.75 18.70
N VAL A 275 21.63 -16.19 19.38
CA VAL A 275 22.42 -17.36 18.97
C VAL A 275 21.76 -18.61 19.57
N VAL A 276 20.75 -19.13 18.88
CA VAL A 276 20.05 -20.37 19.24
C VAL A 276 19.97 -21.26 18.00
N ASP A 277 20.21 -22.56 18.13
CA ASP A 277 20.04 -23.52 17.04
C ASP A 277 18.54 -23.75 16.76
N SER A 278 17.95 -22.83 16.00
CA SER A 278 16.55 -22.84 15.63
C SER A 278 16.36 -22.29 14.23
N PRO A 279 15.44 -22.84 13.42
CA PRO A 279 15.09 -22.27 12.11
C PRO A 279 14.53 -20.85 12.21
N MET A 280 14.10 -20.43 13.40
CA MET A 280 13.71 -19.04 13.68
C MET A 280 14.88 -18.07 13.52
N VAL A 281 16.11 -18.49 13.81
CA VAL A 281 17.29 -17.60 13.70
C VAL A 281 17.59 -17.26 12.25
N GLU A 282 17.46 -18.22 11.32
CA GLU A 282 17.64 -17.95 9.89
C GLU A 282 16.52 -17.04 9.36
N TRP A 283 15.29 -17.25 9.82
CA TRP A 283 14.16 -16.36 9.51
C TRP A 283 14.36 -14.93 10.03
N LEU A 284 14.75 -14.77 11.30
CA LEU A 284 15.04 -13.46 11.90
C LEU A 284 16.23 -12.77 11.21
N ARG A 285 17.28 -13.53 10.87
CA ARG A 285 18.42 -13.03 10.09
C ARG A 285 17.96 -12.52 8.73
N SER A 286 17.13 -13.29 8.03
CA SER A 286 16.52 -12.89 6.76
C SER A 286 15.58 -11.69 6.88
N LEU A 287 14.96 -11.43 8.04
CA LEU A 287 14.18 -10.21 8.30
C LEU A 287 15.05 -8.96 8.55
N SER A 288 16.30 -9.15 8.94
CA SER A 288 17.27 -8.09 9.24
C SER A 288 18.26 -7.80 8.11
N SER A 289 18.40 -8.71 7.15
CA SER A 289 19.29 -8.51 6.00
C SER A 289 18.76 -7.42 5.06
N ASN A 290 19.66 -6.65 4.48
CA ASN A 290 19.27 -5.71 3.42
C ASN A 290 19.07 -6.47 2.11
N LEU A 291 18.01 -6.11 1.40
CA LEU A 291 17.83 -6.42 -0.01
C LEU A 291 18.81 -5.55 -0.80
N SER A 292 20.07 -5.97 -0.89
CA SER A 292 20.99 -5.35 -1.85
C SER A 292 20.74 -5.98 -3.22
N SER A 293 20.41 -5.14 -4.21
CA SER A 293 20.01 -5.48 -5.59
C SER A 293 21.03 -6.28 -6.42
N ASN A 294 22.18 -6.67 -5.85
CA ASN A 294 23.29 -7.27 -6.57
C ASN A 294 23.55 -8.74 -6.23
N SER A 295 22.60 -9.43 -5.59
CA SER A 295 22.68 -10.89 -5.50
C SER A 295 21.29 -11.53 -5.55
N ASP A 296 20.97 -12.14 -6.69
CA ASP A 296 19.75 -12.92 -6.94
C ASP A 296 19.47 -14.04 -5.91
N ASN A 297 20.47 -14.36 -5.06
CA ASN A 297 20.39 -15.39 -4.03
C ASN A 297 20.18 -14.87 -2.60
N SER A 298 20.23 -13.55 -2.35
CA SER A 298 20.10 -13.02 -0.96
C SER A 298 18.66 -12.77 -0.52
N GLU A 299 17.67 -12.95 -1.40
CA GLU A 299 16.26 -12.75 -1.05
C GLU A 299 15.58 -13.98 -0.43
N THR A 300 16.17 -15.16 -0.58
CA THR A 300 15.46 -16.43 -0.34
C THR A 300 15.91 -17.09 0.97
N LEU A 301 14.95 -17.63 1.71
CA LEU A 301 15.24 -18.47 2.88
C LEU A 301 15.76 -19.83 2.41
N ALA A 302 17.05 -20.07 2.62
CA ALA A 302 17.70 -21.36 2.36
C ALA A 302 17.44 -22.34 3.53
N LEU A 303 16.16 -22.71 3.74
CA LEU A 303 15.74 -23.71 4.73
C LEU A 303 15.28 -24.99 4.03
N GLU A 304 15.46 -26.12 4.71
CA GLU A 304 14.87 -27.40 4.30
C GLU A 304 13.33 -27.27 4.21
N SER A 305 12.71 -27.87 3.19
CA SER A 305 11.27 -27.72 2.90
C SER A 305 10.36 -28.13 4.06
N THR A 306 10.72 -29.17 4.82
CA THR A 306 9.96 -29.65 5.99
C THR A 306 9.97 -28.62 7.12
N THR A 307 11.15 -28.08 7.41
CA THR A 307 11.37 -27.05 8.44
C THR A 307 10.71 -25.73 8.06
N LEU A 308 10.79 -25.34 6.79
CA LEU A 308 10.08 -24.19 6.25
C LEU A 308 8.56 -24.35 6.35
N GLY A 309 8.03 -25.54 6.08
CA GLY A 309 6.61 -25.86 6.24
C GLY A 309 6.14 -25.73 7.69
N ARG A 310 6.92 -26.22 8.66
CA ARG A 310 6.63 -26.06 10.10
C ARG A 310 6.64 -24.59 10.52
N LEU A 311 7.63 -23.82 10.07
CA LEU A 311 7.72 -22.38 10.36
C LEU A 311 6.52 -21.63 9.77
N ALA A 312 6.19 -21.91 8.51
CA ALA A 312 5.04 -21.29 7.83
C ALA A 312 3.72 -21.63 8.54
N ALA A 313 3.53 -22.88 8.97
CA ALA A 313 2.35 -23.28 9.75
C ALA A 313 2.29 -22.54 11.09
N ALA A 314 3.39 -22.49 11.84
CA ALA A 314 3.44 -21.79 13.13
C ALA A 314 3.14 -20.29 12.99
N LEU A 315 3.72 -19.62 11.98
CA LEU A 315 3.44 -18.21 11.69
C LEU A 315 2.01 -17.99 11.21
N SER A 316 1.47 -18.89 10.39
CA SER A 316 0.07 -18.85 9.96
C SER A 316 -0.87 -18.95 11.14
N THR A 317 -0.65 -19.90 12.06
CA THR A 317 -1.44 -20.05 13.29
C THR A 317 -1.33 -18.81 14.18
N TRP A 318 -0.14 -18.23 14.33
CA TRP A 318 0.06 -17.02 15.11
C TRP A 318 -0.67 -15.81 14.52
N ASN A 319 -0.59 -15.63 13.20
CA ASN A 319 -1.15 -14.49 12.47
C ASN A 319 -2.61 -14.69 12.04
N THR A 320 -3.20 -15.88 12.22
CA THR A 320 -4.59 -16.22 11.83
C THR A 320 -5.62 -15.13 12.22
N PRO A 321 -5.60 -14.56 13.45
CA PRO A 321 -6.55 -13.52 13.85
C PRO A 321 -6.59 -12.28 12.96
N VAL A 322 -5.45 -11.95 12.36
CA VAL A 322 -5.22 -10.69 11.64
C VAL A 322 -4.87 -10.90 10.18
N GLN A 323 -4.80 -12.14 9.71
CA GLN A 323 -4.33 -12.52 8.38
C GLN A 323 -5.06 -11.80 7.25
N GLN A 324 -6.38 -11.60 7.40
CA GLN A 324 -7.21 -10.88 6.42
C GLN A 324 -6.87 -9.39 6.27
N ASN A 325 -6.20 -8.81 7.27
CA ASN A 325 -5.80 -7.39 7.33
C ASN A 325 -4.30 -7.20 7.05
N LEU A 326 -3.55 -8.28 6.85
CA LEU A 326 -2.13 -8.22 6.52
C LEU A 326 -1.92 -7.91 5.03
N VAL A 327 -1.06 -6.94 4.77
CA VAL A 327 -0.67 -6.56 3.42
C VAL A 327 0.55 -7.37 2.99
N THR A 328 0.45 -7.99 1.82
CA THR A 328 1.50 -8.77 1.18
C THR A 328 1.86 -8.14 -0.18
N PRO A 329 3.04 -8.45 -0.75
CA PRO A 329 3.43 -7.94 -2.07
C PRO A 329 2.42 -8.24 -3.20
N THR A 330 1.66 -9.34 -3.12
CA THR A 330 0.60 -9.70 -4.09
C THR A 330 -0.81 -9.37 -3.62
N SER A 331 -0.97 -8.56 -2.57
CA SER A 331 -2.29 -8.16 -2.11
C SER A 331 -2.95 -7.24 -3.14
N LYS A 332 -3.83 -7.79 -3.97
CA LYS A 332 -4.61 -7.02 -4.94
C LYS A 332 -5.74 -6.21 -4.28
N ARG A 333 -6.34 -6.81 -3.26
CA ARG A 333 -7.46 -6.23 -2.52
C ARG A 333 -7.40 -6.69 -1.08
N LEU A 334 -7.60 -5.73 -0.16
CA LEU A 334 -7.95 -6.05 1.22
C LEU A 334 -9.47 -6.11 1.33
N ARG A 335 -9.96 -7.13 2.04
CA ARG A 335 -11.39 -7.18 2.39
C ARG A 335 -11.66 -6.10 3.42
N GLN A 336 -12.71 -5.33 3.18
CA GLN A 336 -13.21 -4.37 4.16
C GLN A 336 -14.17 -5.10 5.07
N ASN A 337 -13.77 -5.29 6.32
CA ASN A 337 -14.70 -5.72 7.35
C ASN A 337 -15.48 -4.50 7.81
N LEU A 338 -16.67 -4.31 7.23
CA LEU A 338 -17.58 -3.22 7.61
C LEU A 338 -18.21 -3.44 8.98
N PHE A 339 -18.04 -4.63 9.55
CA PHE A 339 -18.55 -5.01 10.86
C PHE A 339 -17.46 -5.69 11.70
N ARG A 340 -17.51 -5.44 13.01
CA ARG A 340 -16.67 -6.08 14.02
C ARG A 340 -17.52 -6.79 15.05
N THR A 341 -17.04 -7.87 15.63
CA THR A 341 -17.70 -8.47 16.79
C THR A 341 -17.68 -7.50 17.96
N CYS A 342 -18.84 -7.29 18.56
CA CYS A 342 -19.03 -6.42 19.70
C CYS A 342 -19.68 -7.18 20.86
N PHE A 343 -19.48 -6.66 22.05
CA PHE A 343 -20.01 -7.18 23.30
C PHE A 343 -20.78 -6.08 24.00
N ILE A 344 -22.05 -6.32 24.32
CA ILE A 344 -22.93 -5.37 24.99
C ILE A 344 -23.19 -5.90 26.39
N LEU A 345 -22.64 -5.20 27.37
CA LEU A 345 -22.86 -5.50 28.77
C LEU A 345 -24.24 -4.98 29.20
N LYS A 346 -25.10 -5.89 29.65
CA LYS A 346 -26.45 -5.59 30.14
C LYS A 346 -26.52 -5.84 31.65
N PRO A 347 -27.00 -4.85 32.43
CA PRO A 347 -27.21 -5.04 33.86
C PRO A 347 -28.33 -6.05 34.14
N PRO A 348 -28.31 -6.73 35.30
CA PRO A 348 -29.39 -7.62 35.72
C PRO A 348 -30.72 -6.86 35.81
N THR A 349 -31.80 -7.49 35.35
CA THR A 349 -33.17 -7.04 35.63
C THR A 349 -33.60 -7.45 37.04
N SER A 350 -34.69 -6.88 37.58
CA SER A 350 -35.10 -7.09 38.99
C SER A 350 -35.34 -8.55 39.41
N ASP A 351 -35.39 -9.47 38.45
CA ASP A 351 -35.59 -10.92 38.57
C ASP A 351 -34.31 -11.74 38.35
N GLN A 352 -33.17 -11.10 38.06
CA GLN A 352 -31.88 -11.74 37.79
C GLN A 352 -30.79 -11.26 38.76
N GLU A 353 -29.89 -12.15 39.15
CA GLU A 353 -28.73 -11.80 39.99
C GLU A 353 -27.47 -11.51 39.16
N ASN A 354 -27.37 -12.10 37.97
CA ASN A 354 -26.18 -12.04 37.10
C ASN A 354 -26.34 -11.00 35.99
N TRP A 355 -25.20 -10.42 35.57
CA TRP A 355 -25.12 -9.58 34.39
C TRP A 355 -25.11 -10.45 33.12
N SER A 356 -25.51 -9.88 31.99
CA SER A 356 -25.45 -10.58 30.70
C SER A 356 -24.52 -9.83 29.75
N LEU A 357 -23.56 -10.53 29.16
CA LEU A 357 -22.75 -10.02 28.06
C LEU A 357 -23.32 -10.52 26.74
N ALA A 358 -24.12 -9.69 26.08
CA ALA A 358 -24.74 -10.02 24.81
C ALA A 358 -23.76 -9.85 23.64
N TYR A 359 -23.87 -10.70 22.63
CA TYR A 359 -22.98 -10.71 21.48
C TYR A 359 -23.66 -10.10 20.23
N GLY A 360 -22.86 -9.51 19.35
CA GLY A 360 -23.34 -9.02 18.06
C GLY A 360 -22.23 -8.61 17.11
N LEU A 361 -22.63 -8.09 15.95
CA LEU A 361 -21.76 -7.43 14.98
C LEU A 361 -22.10 -5.94 14.92
N GLN A 362 -21.15 -5.09 15.25
CA GLN A 362 -21.28 -3.63 15.20
C GLN A 362 -20.64 -3.09 13.93
N ALA A 363 -21.30 -2.14 13.27
CA ALA A 363 -20.72 -1.46 12.12
C ALA A 363 -19.46 -0.68 12.52
N VAL A 364 -18.49 -0.67 11.62
CA VAL A 364 -17.19 -0.06 11.87
C VAL A 364 -17.27 1.47 11.96
N ASP A 365 -18.12 2.05 11.11
CA ASP A 365 -18.30 3.48 10.91
C ASP A 365 -19.47 4.08 11.70
N ASP A 366 -20.41 3.24 12.16
CA ASP A 366 -21.59 3.65 12.93
C ASP A 366 -21.70 2.81 14.22
N PRO A 367 -21.29 3.35 15.38
CA PRO A 367 -21.37 2.66 16.66
C PRO A 367 -22.80 2.28 17.09
N ASP A 368 -23.82 2.98 16.61
CA ASP A 368 -25.22 2.72 17.00
C ASP A 368 -25.84 1.58 16.19
N LEU A 369 -25.20 1.20 15.07
CA LEU A 369 -25.63 0.10 14.23
C LEU A 369 -25.03 -1.22 14.71
N VAL A 370 -25.81 -1.96 15.51
CA VAL A 370 -25.49 -3.32 15.96
C VAL A 370 -26.49 -4.32 15.40
N VAL A 371 -25.96 -5.43 14.89
CA VAL A 371 -26.70 -6.63 14.51
C VAL A 371 -26.58 -7.62 15.66
N ASP A 372 -27.71 -8.01 16.25
CA ASP A 372 -27.73 -8.96 17.35
C ASP A 372 -27.40 -10.40 16.89
N ALA A 373 -26.99 -11.23 17.84
CA ALA A 373 -26.66 -12.63 17.59
C ALA A 373 -27.85 -13.42 17.02
N GLU A 374 -29.07 -13.16 17.51
CA GLU A 374 -30.28 -13.83 17.05
C GLU A 374 -30.52 -13.62 15.55
N THR A 375 -30.43 -12.37 15.05
CA THR A 375 -30.55 -12.08 13.62
C THR A 375 -29.47 -12.79 12.82
N ILE A 376 -28.23 -12.83 13.31
CA ILE A 376 -27.10 -13.49 12.63
C ILE A 376 -27.34 -15.01 12.51
N TRP A 377 -27.79 -15.66 13.58
CA TRP A 377 -28.00 -17.11 13.62
C TRP A 377 -29.22 -17.57 12.84
N ASN A 378 -30.26 -16.75 12.77
CA ASN A 378 -31.45 -17.04 12.00
C ASN A 378 -31.29 -16.74 10.51
N TYR A 379 -30.23 -16.03 10.12
CA TYR A 379 -29.91 -15.75 8.73
C TYR A 379 -29.18 -16.92 8.05
N SER A 380 -29.73 -17.40 6.93
CA SER A 380 -29.20 -18.55 6.19
C SER A 380 -28.45 -18.19 4.90
N GLY A 381 -28.41 -16.91 4.53
CA GLY A 381 -27.75 -16.45 3.31
C GLY A 381 -26.23 -16.27 3.47
N GLU A 382 -25.52 -16.29 2.35
CA GLU A 382 -24.07 -16.01 2.33
C GLU A 382 -23.74 -14.53 2.50
N ARG A 383 -24.71 -13.63 2.29
CA ARG A 383 -24.46 -12.18 2.33
C ARG A 383 -25.66 -11.44 2.91
N LEU A 384 -25.50 -10.87 4.10
CA LEU A 384 -26.52 -10.09 4.79
C LEU A 384 -26.34 -8.60 4.52
N GLU A 385 -27.32 -7.95 3.89
CA GLU A 385 -27.30 -6.50 3.61
C GLU A 385 -28.07 -5.71 4.67
N ILE A 386 -27.41 -4.72 5.28
CA ILE A 386 -27.96 -3.87 6.34
C ILE A 386 -27.58 -2.42 6.04
N LYS A 387 -28.57 -1.54 5.83
CA LYS A 387 -28.39 -0.10 5.59
C LYS A 387 -27.23 0.19 4.60
N GLN A 388 -27.26 -0.46 3.44
CA GLN A 388 -26.25 -0.34 2.36
C GLN A 388 -24.85 -0.94 2.66
N ARG A 389 -24.69 -1.66 3.78
CA ARG A 389 -23.48 -2.42 4.09
C ARG A 389 -23.76 -3.91 3.90
N SER A 390 -22.76 -4.68 3.50
CA SER A 390 -22.88 -6.13 3.37
C SER A 390 -21.97 -6.84 4.37
N ILE A 391 -22.53 -7.84 5.05
CA ILE A 391 -21.77 -8.80 5.85
C ILE A 391 -21.70 -10.09 5.04
N GLU A 392 -20.52 -10.42 4.55
CA GLU A 392 -20.24 -11.70 3.90
C GLU A 392 -20.09 -12.78 4.99
N GLN A 393 -20.74 -13.92 4.77
CA GLN A 393 -20.80 -15.09 5.65
C GLN A 393 -21.00 -14.69 7.12
N PRO A 394 -22.15 -14.08 7.49
CA PRO A 394 -22.34 -13.43 8.77
C PRO A 394 -22.08 -14.36 9.96
N GLN A 395 -22.53 -15.62 9.89
CA GLN A 395 -22.29 -16.61 10.94
C GLN A 395 -20.80 -16.96 11.08
N GLU A 396 -20.07 -17.15 9.97
CA GLU A 396 -18.63 -17.41 10.04
C GLU A 396 -17.86 -16.21 10.58
N THR A 397 -18.19 -15.00 10.12
CA THR A 397 -17.56 -13.76 10.57
C THR A 397 -17.78 -13.56 12.07
N PHE A 398 -19.00 -13.83 12.53
CA PHE A 398 -19.36 -13.76 13.95
C PHE A 398 -18.63 -14.81 14.79
N LEU A 399 -18.61 -16.08 14.35
CA LEU A 399 -17.87 -17.16 15.02
C LEU A 399 -16.37 -16.90 15.08
N LYS A 400 -15.77 -16.40 13.98
CA LYS A 400 -14.36 -16.03 13.94
C LYS A 400 -14.07 -14.99 15.02
N GLY A 401 -14.88 -13.95 15.14
CA GLY A 401 -14.69 -12.92 16.16
C GLY A 401 -14.95 -13.40 17.58
N LEU A 402 -15.94 -14.26 17.81
CA LEU A 402 -16.18 -14.88 19.13
C LEU A 402 -15.01 -15.79 19.56
N GLY A 403 -14.48 -16.60 18.64
CA GLY A 403 -13.30 -17.43 18.90
C GLY A 403 -12.03 -16.61 19.14
N LEU A 404 -11.93 -15.39 18.61
CA LEU A 404 -10.87 -14.46 18.98
C LEU A 404 -11.08 -13.86 20.37
N ALA A 405 -12.32 -13.60 20.75
CA ALA A 405 -12.64 -13.01 22.04
C ALA A 405 -12.33 -13.95 23.21
N THR A 406 -12.50 -15.27 23.07
CA THR A 406 -12.15 -16.23 24.14
C THR A 406 -10.67 -16.21 24.50
N ARG A 407 -9.78 -15.87 23.55
CA ARG A 407 -8.34 -15.71 23.81
C ARG A 407 -8.03 -14.49 24.68
N LEU A 408 -8.94 -13.52 24.73
CA LEU A 408 -8.79 -12.26 25.46
C LEU A 408 -9.56 -12.28 26.77
N TYR A 409 -10.72 -12.91 26.77
CA TYR A 409 -11.63 -13.01 27.89
C TYR A 409 -12.20 -14.44 27.97
N PRO A 410 -11.51 -15.34 28.69
CA PRO A 410 -11.87 -16.76 28.80
C PRO A 410 -13.32 -17.07 29.23
N PRO A 411 -14.01 -16.25 30.07
CA PRO A 411 -15.39 -16.54 30.47
C PRO A 411 -16.42 -16.63 29.33
N ILE A 412 -16.08 -16.21 28.11
CA ILE A 412 -16.94 -16.40 26.92
C ILE A 412 -16.93 -17.88 26.43
N GLU A 413 -15.84 -18.62 26.67
CA GLU A 413 -15.62 -19.96 26.11
C GLU A 413 -16.76 -20.95 26.36
N PRO A 414 -17.34 -21.06 27.59
CA PRO A 414 -18.44 -21.99 27.85
C PRO A 414 -19.67 -21.73 26.97
N SER A 415 -19.95 -20.47 26.62
CA SER A 415 -21.10 -20.13 25.77
C SER A 415 -20.94 -20.67 24.34
N LEU A 416 -19.71 -20.81 23.84
CA LEU A 416 -19.44 -21.27 22.48
C LEU A 416 -19.64 -22.77 22.28
N HIS A 417 -19.86 -23.54 23.34
CA HIS A 417 -20.27 -24.95 23.23
C HIS A 417 -21.73 -25.12 22.81
N GLN A 418 -22.53 -24.06 22.89
CA GLN A 418 -23.91 -24.06 22.41
C GLN A 418 -23.96 -23.91 20.89
N SER A 419 -25.02 -24.42 20.25
CA SER A 419 -25.16 -24.35 18.79
C SER A 419 -25.37 -22.93 18.26
N ARG A 420 -25.88 -22.01 19.10
CA ARG A 420 -26.18 -20.61 18.76
C ARG A 420 -25.84 -19.71 19.95
N PRO A 421 -24.57 -19.38 20.19
CA PRO A 421 -24.18 -18.52 21.31
C PRO A 421 -24.70 -17.09 21.09
N GLU A 422 -25.52 -16.60 22.02
CA GLU A 422 -26.10 -15.25 21.98
C GLU A 422 -25.59 -14.33 23.08
N PHE A 423 -25.25 -14.90 24.24
CA PHE A 423 -24.70 -14.18 25.39
C PHE A 423 -23.93 -15.12 26.32
N CYS A 424 -23.21 -14.57 27.29
CA CYS A 424 -22.80 -15.28 28.50
C CYS A 424 -23.25 -14.53 29.76
N GLU A 425 -23.53 -15.28 30.82
CA GLU A 425 -23.79 -14.71 32.14
C GLU A 425 -22.47 -14.40 32.85
N LEU A 426 -22.42 -13.25 33.50
CA LEU A 426 -21.27 -12.74 34.22
C LEU A 426 -21.65 -12.40 35.66
N THR A 427 -20.81 -12.79 36.61
CA THR A 427 -20.90 -12.29 37.98
C THR A 427 -20.40 -10.84 38.05
N ILE A 428 -20.66 -10.15 39.17
CA ILE A 428 -20.15 -8.77 39.38
C ILE A 428 -18.61 -8.73 39.28
N VAL A 429 -17.92 -9.79 39.71
CA VAL A 429 -16.45 -9.89 39.63
C VAL A 429 -16.02 -9.99 38.18
N ASP A 430 -16.65 -10.85 37.40
CA ASP A 430 -16.37 -11.03 35.97
C ASP A 430 -16.60 -9.71 35.20
N VAL A 431 -17.66 -8.97 35.53
CA VAL A 431 -17.93 -7.66 34.92
C VAL A 431 -16.82 -6.66 35.21
N TYR A 432 -16.33 -6.62 36.45
CA TYR A 432 -15.20 -5.75 36.80
C TYR A 432 -13.95 -6.13 36.01
N GLU A 433 -13.66 -7.43 35.87
CA GLU A 433 -12.54 -7.91 35.05
C GLU A 433 -12.71 -7.57 33.58
N PHE A 434 -13.91 -7.72 33.03
CA PHE A 434 -14.24 -7.38 31.64
C PHE A 434 -14.00 -5.89 31.36
N ILE A 435 -14.51 -5.00 32.21
CA ILE A 435 -14.33 -3.55 32.07
C ILE A 435 -12.85 -3.18 32.21
N ARG A 436 -12.15 -3.76 33.19
CA ARG A 436 -10.73 -3.53 33.40
C ARG A 436 -9.88 -4.00 32.23
N ALA A 437 -10.16 -5.18 31.67
CA ALA A 437 -9.46 -5.71 30.50
C ALA A 437 -9.71 -4.86 29.24
N SER A 438 -10.89 -4.26 29.13
CA SER A 438 -11.27 -3.36 28.03
C SER A 438 -10.55 -2.02 28.08
N ALA A 439 -10.15 -1.55 29.26
CA ALA A 439 -9.46 -0.26 29.44
C ALA A 439 -7.98 -0.24 28.96
N TRP A 440 -7.42 -1.39 28.56
CA TRP A 440 -6.01 -1.55 28.18
C TRP A 440 -5.80 -1.69 26.65
N ARG A 441 -6.73 -1.21 25.82
CA ARG A 441 -6.62 -1.26 24.36
C ARG A 441 -6.75 0.09 23.69
#